data_AF-A0A4V3XJX5-F1
#
_entry.id   AF-A0A4V3XJX5-F1
#
_cell.length_a   1.000
_cell.length_b   1.000
_cell.length_c   1.000
_cell.angle_alpha   90.00
_cell.angle_beta   90.00
_cell.angle_gamma   90.00
#
_symmetry.space_group_name_H-M   'P 1'
#
loop_
_entity.id
_entity.type
_entity.pdbx_description
1 polymer ?
#
loop_
_entity_poly.entity_id
_entity_poly.type
_entity_poly.pdbx_seq_one_letter_code
_entity_poly.pdbx_strand_id
1 'polypeptide(L)'
;MLELLLLSVMAVAGATLVSDSSDHDDETPTDGDEPVGEDYNVLSNLEQMAGTEGNDSFIINPGPIPNAADVDYAAYDGEDLRYYTEDIAVAQVDGGAGDDAFTIVSGQVILHTGDGQDSVDATNLEGGLIFAGEGDTVIGSDVARSGFVGISVTGAGEVEGGTSDEVIVAFGSGASVSGGDGDDSLLSVDGAARLLGGAGDDFIDANAIPLEYSGHWDQSGAADGYLDIVDAGDGNDRVEDVDNGDIVTLGAGDDLVTAIYDHSFAELGPVIFTDFTPGEDRFFMDVENLIPNSVLPSVPDYDTYSDAPEEWTAPLNALLDTVTADGDSHVFVDNTLVASFEGTADISPELYLRFDRYGAYDGIRMRLV
;
A
#
# COMPACT_ATOMS: atom_id res chain seq x y z
N MET A 1 6.34 9.08 11.67
CA MET A 1 6.14 7.61 11.54
C MET A 1 5.58 7.31 10.16
N LEU A 2 4.48 7.98 9.78
CA LEU A 2 3.92 8.04 8.42
C LEU A 2 4.97 8.25 7.32
N GLU A 3 5.76 9.33 7.41
CA GLU A 3 6.84 9.62 6.46
C GLU A 3 7.89 8.50 6.40
N LEU A 4 8.19 7.86 7.54
CA LEU A 4 9.18 6.79 7.59
C LEU A 4 8.67 5.52 6.91
N LEU A 5 7.36 5.25 6.98
CA LEU A 5 6.71 4.13 6.30
C LEU A 5 6.71 4.37 4.79
N LEU A 6 6.25 5.56 4.36
CA LEU A 6 6.24 5.93 2.95
C LEU A 6 7.66 5.87 2.37
N LEU A 7 8.66 6.40 3.08
CA LEU A 7 10.08 6.30 2.70
C LEU A 7 10.61 4.86 2.69
N SER A 8 10.09 3.96 3.55
CA SER A 8 10.50 2.55 3.56
C SER A 8 9.88 1.78 2.40
N VAL A 9 8.59 2.03 2.10
CA VAL A 9 7.89 1.48 0.93
C VAL A 9 8.52 2.00 -0.36
N MET A 10 8.92 3.28 -0.41
CA MET A 10 9.69 3.88 -1.50
C MET A 10 11.01 3.15 -1.76
N ALA A 11 11.72 2.72 -0.72
CA ALA A 11 12.95 1.97 -0.88
C ALA A 11 12.72 0.58 -1.51
N VAL A 12 11.56 -0.04 -1.25
CA VAL A 12 11.13 -1.30 -1.87
C VAL A 12 10.71 -1.09 -3.33
N ALA A 13 10.01 0.01 -3.63
CA ALA A 13 9.65 0.44 -4.99
C ALA A 13 10.83 1.00 -5.81
N GLY A 14 12.04 1.06 -5.25
CA GLY A 14 13.26 1.50 -5.95
C GLY A 14 13.44 3.02 -6.08
N ALA A 15 12.67 3.82 -5.35
CA ALA A 15 12.81 5.27 -5.28
C ALA A 15 13.80 5.69 -4.18
N THR A 16 14.67 6.67 -4.44
CA THR A 16 15.61 7.24 -3.45
C THR A 16 15.33 8.72 -3.26
N LEU A 17 14.91 9.12 -2.05
CA LEU A 17 14.84 10.52 -1.62
C LEU A 17 16.07 10.86 -0.77
N VAL A 18 16.66 12.03 -1.01
CA VAL A 18 17.75 12.59 -0.19
C VAL A 18 17.17 13.78 0.58
N SER A 19 16.96 13.62 1.88
CA SER A 19 16.58 14.74 2.76
C SER A 19 17.83 15.44 3.30
N ASP A 20 18.01 16.72 2.99
CA ASP A 20 18.98 17.61 3.65
C ASP A 20 18.25 18.43 4.72
N SER A 21 18.34 18.00 5.99
CA SER A 21 17.81 18.79 7.11
C SER A 21 18.91 19.72 7.62
N SER A 22 18.97 20.94 7.10
CA SER A 22 19.71 22.03 7.74
C SER A 22 18.74 23.05 8.32
N ASP A 23 18.78 23.18 9.66
CA ASP A 23 18.02 24.18 10.42
C ASP A 23 18.25 25.58 9.85
N HIS A 24 17.19 26.18 9.29
CA HIS A 24 17.17 27.59 8.93
C HIS A 24 16.25 28.33 9.90
N ASP A 25 16.85 28.82 11.00
CA ASP A 25 16.26 29.86 11.82
C ASP A 25 16.34 31.20 11.04
N ASP A 26 15.22 31.74 10.55
CA ASP A 26 15.17 33.18 10.28
C ASP A 26 13.77 33.81 10.48
N GLU A 27 13.81 35.08 10.87
CA GLU A 27 12.79 35.80 11.63
C GLU A 27 11.61 36.37 10.81
N THR A 28 10.48 36.52 11.52
CA THR A 28 9.23 37.17 11.08
C THR A 28 9.37 38.66 10.70
N PRO A 29 8.56 39.15 9.74
CA PRO A 29 8.11 40.55 9.75
C PRO A 29 6.58 40.70 9.90
N THR A 30 6.23 41.77 10.61
CA THR A 30 4.90 42.18 11.10
C THR A 30 4.03 42.98 10.11
N ASP A 31 2.71 42.75 10.21
CA ASP A 31 1.54 43.64 10.06
C ASP A 31 1.32 44.49 8.79
N GLY A 32 0.15 44.27 8.17
CA GLY A 32 -0.51 45.22 7.25
C GLY A 32 -1.87 44.71 6.74
N ASP A 33 -2.96 45.12 7.40
CA ASP A 33 -4.36 44.96 6.95
C ASP A 33 -4.61 45.56 5.55
N GLU A 34 -5.01 44.73 4.58
CA GLU A 34 -5.69 45.09 3.32
C GLU A 34 -6.73 43.97 2.99
N PRO A 35 -7.77 44.26 2.18
CA PRO A 35 -9.05 43.54 2.24
C PRO A 35 -9.06 42.21 1.48
N VAL A 36 -9.85 41.27 2.02
CA VAL A 36 -10.16 39.93 1.50
C VAL A 36 -10.70 40.00 0.06
N GLY A 37 -9.80 39.86 -0.91
CA GLY A 37 -10.07 39.29 -2.22
C GLY A 37 -9.58 37.85 -2.22
N GLU A 38 -10.18 36.98 -3.03
CA GLU A 38 -9.66 35.63 -3.26
C GLU A 38 -8.25 35.76 -3.89
N ASP A 39 -7.22 35.69 -3.05
CA ASP A 39 -5.82 35.80 -3.46
C ASP A 39 -5.32 34.43 -3.90
N TYR A 40 -4.97 34.31 -5.18
CA TYR A 40 -4.31 33.12 -5.72
C TYR A 40 -2.81 33.22 -5.48
N ASN A 41 -2.26 32.29 -4.69
CA ASN A 41 -0.81 32.14 -4.55
C ASN A 41 -0.26 31.27 -5.69
N VAL A 42 0.61 31.84 -6.55
CA VAL A 42 1.24 31.16 -7.69
C VAL A 42 2.73 31.02 -7.45
N LEU A 43 3.22 29.79 -7.38
CA LEU A 43 4.64 29.47 -7.12
C LEU A 43 5.44 29.25 -8.41
N SER A 44 6.75 29.52 -8.38
CA SER A 44 7.65 29.27 -9.52
C SER A 44 9.07 28.74 -9.22
N ASN A 45 9.48 28.56 -7.94
CA ASN A 45 10.68 27.78 -7.50
C ASN A 45 10.79 27.74 -5.96
N LEU A 46 11.23 26.59 -5.37
CA LEU A 46 11.75 26.34 -4.00
C LEU A 46 11.38 27.39 -2.91
N GLU A 47 10.08 27.57 -2.68
CA GLU A 47 9.52 28.44 -1.65
C GLU A 47 8.66 27.58 -0.71
N GLN A 48 8.88 27.70 0.61
CA GLN A 48 8.01 27.08 1.62
C GLN A 48 6.82 28.00 1.86
N MET A 49 5.61 27.49 1.65
CA MET A 49 4.38 28.19 2.04
C MET A 49 3.74 27.48 3.22
N ALA A 50 3.26 28.26 4.18
CA ALA A 50 2.36 27.82 5.22
C ALA A 50 1.06 28.60 5.03
N GLY A 51 -0.06 27.90 4.89
CA GLY A 51 -1.37 28.51 4.85
C GLY A 51 -1.74 29.14 6.18
N THR A 52 -2.83 29.90 6.17
CA THR A 52 -3.28 30.67 7.33
C THR A 52 -4.48 29.99 8.00
N GLU A 53 -5.07 30.60 9.03
CA GLU A 53 -6.35 30.10 9.54
C GLU A 53 -7.46 30.44 8.54
N GLY A 54 -8.03 29.44 7.86
CA GLY A 54 -9.17 29.57 6.95
C GLY A 54 -8.94 28.87 5.61
N ASN A 55 -10.00 28.83 4.79
CA ASN A 55 -9.96 28.16 3.50
C ASN A 55 -9.12 28.95 2.48
N ASP A 56 -8.04 28.33 2.00
CA ASP A 56 -7.08 28.88 1.06
C ASP A 56 -7.14 28.16 -0.31
N SER A 57 -6.62 28.81 -1.36
CA SER A 57 -6.50 28.21 -2.69
C SER A 57 -5.12 28.42 -3.29
N PHE A 58 -4.48 27.32 -3.68
CA PHE A 58 -3.09 27.28 -4.12
C PHE A 58 -2.97 26.79 -5.57
N ILE A 59 -2.18 27.48 -6.38
CA ILE A 59 -1.76 27.02 -7.71
C ILE A 59 -0.26 26.76 -7.68
N ILE A 60 0.12 25.48 -7.71
CA ILE A 60 1.50 25.04 -7.55
C ILE A 60 2.10 24.76 -8.93
N ASN A 61 3.12 25.54 -9.31
CA ASN A 61 3.84 25.37 -10.58
C ASN A 61 5.35 25.52 -10.36
N PRO A 62 6.03 24.48 -9.84
CA PRO A 62 7.48 24.50 -9.63
C PRO A 62 8.29 24.58 -10.94
N GLY A 63 7.63 24.57 -12.11
CA GLY A 63 8.28 24.53 -13.42
C GLY A 63 8.56 23.09 -13.88
N PRO A 64 8.97 22.93 -15.15
CA PRO A 64 9.25 21.61 -15.72
C PRO A 64 10.56 21.03 -15.17
N ILE A 65 10.60 19.72 -14.99
CA ILE A 65 11.83 19.00 -14.65
C ILE A 65 12.87 19.19 -15.79
N PRO A 66 14.13 19.57 -15.49
CA PRO A 66 15.20 19.56 -16.48
C PRO A 66 15.31 18.19 -17.12
N ASN A 67 15.48 18.12 -18.44
CA ASN A 67 15.52 16.85 -19.16
C ASN A 67 16.64 15.97 -18.57
N ALA A 68 16.47 14.65 -18.46
CA ALA A 68 17.49 13.75 -17.87
C ALA A 68 18.86 13.82 -18.58
N ALA A 69 18.90 14.35 -19.80
CA ALA A 69 20.13 14.64 -20.54
C ALA A 69 20.91 15.87 -20.05
N ASP A 70 20.31 16.71 -19.21
CA ASP A 70 20.89 17.91 -18.60
C ASP A 70 21.38 17.65 -17.17
N VAL A 71 21.30 16.41 -16.66
CA VAL A 71 21.89 16.02 -15.37
C VAL A 71 23.41 15.85 -15.54
N ASP A 72 24.15 16.89 -15.15
CA ASP A 72 25.61 16.92 -15.23
C ASP A 72 26.24 16.05 -14.12
N TYR A 73 26.71 14.87 -14.53
CA TYR A 73 27.82 14.11 -13.90
C TYR A 73 27.61 13.49 -12.50
N ALA A 74 27.56 12.15 -12.44
CA ALA A 74 27.87 11.41 -11.22
C ALA A 74 29.40 11.36 -11.02
N ALA A 75 29.92 12.06 -10.01
CA ALA A 75 31.33 11.99 -9.64
C ALA A 75 31.53 10.97 -8.50
N TYR A 76 32.21 9.87 -8.79
CA TYR A 76 32.68 8.92 -7.80
C TYR A 76 34.06 9.35 -7.30
N ASP A 77 34.17 9.83 -6.05
CA ASP A 77 35.44 10.30 -5.49
C ASP A 77 36.23 9.24 -4.70
N GLY A 78 35.68 8.02 -4.62
CA GLY A 78 36.32 6.87 -3.99
C GLY A 78 35.88 6.61 -2.56
N GLU A 79 35.07 7.47 -1.93
CA GLU A 79 34.44 7.17 -0.64
C GLU A 79 32.93 7.47 -0.58
N ASP A 80 32.39 8.34 -1.44
CA ASP A 80 30.94 8.54 -1.61
C ASP A 80 30.53 8.58 -3.09
N LEU A 81 29.34 8.05 -3.38
CA LEU A 81 28.65 8.25 -4.65
C LEU A 81 27.68 9.43 -4.45
N ARG A 82 28.11 10.64 -4.83
CA ARG A 82 27.30 11.86 -4.69
C ARG A 82 26.61 12.18 -6.01
N TYR A 83 25.29 12.21 -5.97
CA TYR A 83 24.47 12.78 -7.03
C TYR A 83 24.40 14.29 -6.79
N TYR A 84 24.95 15.07 -7.71
CA TYR A 84 24.73 16.52 -7.74
C TYR A 84 23.54 16.76 -8.68
N THR A 85 22.32 16.76 -8.13
CA THR A 85 21.16 17.30 -8.86
C THR A 85 21.08 18.78 -8.51
N GLU A 86 21.85 19.61 -9.20
CA GLU A 86 21.57 21.03 -9.20
C GLU A 86 20.23 21.22 -9.94
N ASP A 87 19.21 21.69 -9.22
CA ASP A 87 17.91 22.16 -9.73
C ASP A 87 16.82 21.12 -10.06
N ILE A 88 16.52 20.18 -9.15
CA ILE A 88 15.13 19.69 -9.05
C ILE A 88 14.39 20.67 -8.13
N ALA A 89 13.61 21.57 -8.72
CA ALA A 89 12.73 22.44 -7.97
C ALA A 89 11.57 21.62 -7.39
N VAL A 90 11.72 21.18 -6.14
CA VAL A 90 10.62 20.63 -5.35
C VAL A 90 9.94 21.77 -4.62
N ALA A 91 8.65 21.98 -4.85
CA ALA A 91 7.86 22.89 -4.02
C ALA A 91 7.47 22.17 -2.72
N GLN A 92 7.63 22.81 -1.57
CA GLN A 92 7.11 22.31 -0.30
C GLN A 92 5.96 23.21 0.16
N VAL A 93 4.78 22.64 0.33
CA VAL A 93 3.55 23.38 0.65
C VAL A 93 2.91 22.76 1.88
N ASP A 94 2.47 23.61 2.79
CA ASP A 94 1.66 23.26 3.95
C ASP A 94 0.38 24.11 3.91
N GLY A 95 -0.79 23.49 3.81
CA GLY A 95 -2.08 24.19 3.76
C GLY A 95 -2.51 24.80 5.10
N GLY A 96 -1.98 24.29 6.22
CA GLY A 96 -2.35 24.81 7.53
C GLY A 96 -3.73 24.30 7.97
N ALA A 97 -4.69 25.20 8.20
CA ALA A 97 -5.99 24.84 8.75
C ALA A 97 -7.13 25.51 7.98
N GLY A 98 -8.16 24.77 7.61
CA GLY A 98 -9.25 25.23 6.76
C GLY A 98 -9.60 24.17 5.72
N ASP A 99 -10.67 24.36 4.95
CA ASP A 99 -10.93 23.48 3.80
C ASP A 99 -10.28 24.12 2.56
N ASP A 100 -9.11 23.63 2.17
CA ASP A 100 -8.24 24.18 1.14
C ASP A 100 -8.41 23.52 -0.23
N ALA A 101 -7.98 24.22 -1.27
CA ALA A 101 -7.97 23.70 -2.64
C ALA A 101 -6.60 23.89 -3.31
N PHE A 102 -5.97 22.78 -3.67
CA PHE A 102 -4.67 22.74 -4.33
C PHE A 102 -4.82 22.29 -5.79
N THR A 103 -4.18 23.02 -6.70
CA THR A 103 -4.05 22.60 -8.11
C THR A 103 -2.57 22.55 -8.47
N ILE A 104 -2.07 21.36 -8.79
CA ILE A 104 -0.69 21.15 -9.24
C ILE A 104 -0.66 21.23 -10.77
N VAL A 105 0.06 22.21 -11.28
CA VAL A 105 0.13 22.50 -12.72
C VAL A 105 1.22 21.67 -13.42
N SER A 106 2.34 21.40 -12.75
CA SER A 106 3.44 20.57 -13.24
C SER A 106 4.46 20.27 -12.13
N GLY A 107 5.52 19.52 -12.45
CA GLY A 107 6.74 19.41 -11.65
C GLY A 107 6.60 18.56 -10.40
N GLN A 108 7.51 18.76 -9.43
CA GLN A 108 7.55 17.96 -8.20
C GLN A 108 7.15 18.72 -6.94
N VAL A 109 6.37 18.07 -6.07
CA VAL A 109 5.79 18.69 -4.88
C VAL A 109 5.92 17.77 -3.66
N ILE A 110 6.14 18.37 -2.50
CA ILE A 110 5.84 17.79 -1.19
C ILE A 110 4.72 18.64 -0.59
N LEU A 111 3.51 18.08 -0.52
CA LEU A 111 2.31 18.77 -0.05
C LEU A 111 1.82 18.15 1.25
N HIS A 112 1.63 18.97 2.27
CA HIS A 112 0.82 18.67 3.44
C HIS A 112 -0.46 19.49 3.33
N THR A 113 -1.62 18.83 3.30
CA THR A 113 -2.90 19.53 3.15
C THR A 113 -3.27 20.25 4.44
N GLY A 114 -3.10 19.61 5.59
CA GLY A 114 -3.27 20.21 6.91
C GLY A 114 -4.52 19.71 7.64
N ASP A 115 -5.10 20.58 8.48
CA ASP A 115 -6.36 20.32 9.17
C ASP A 115 -7.52 20.83 8.31
N GLY A 116 -8.44 19.97 7.87
CA GLY A 116 -9.49 20.42 6.96
C GLY A 116 -10.22 19.28 6.28
N GLN A 117 -11.12 19.62 5.37
CA GLN A 117 -11.48 18.75 4.24
C GLN A 117 -10.92 19.37 2.97
N ASP A 118 -9.69 19.00 2.64
CA ASP A 118 -8.94 19.61 1.56
C ASP A 118 -9.19 18.89 0.23
N SER A 119 -8.95 19.60 -0.88
CA SER A 119 -9.05 19.04 -2.22
C SER A 119 -7.75 19.26 -2.98
N VAL A 120 -7.20 18.19 -3.57
CA VAL A 120 -5.96 18.23 -4.34
C VAL A 120 -6.22 17.70 -5.76
N ASP A 121 -6.00 18.56 -6.75
CA ASP A 121 -5.91 18.16 -8.16
C ASP A 121 -4.43 17.98 -8.52
N ALA A 122 -3.97 16.71 -8.54
CA ALA A 122 -2.61 16.32 -8.89
C ALA A 122 -2.51 15.73 -10.32
N THR A 123 -3.50 15.97 -11.18
CA THR A 123 -3.58 15.42 -12.56
C THR A 123 -2.31 15.67 -13.37
N ASN A 124 -1.58 16.77 -13.10
CA ASN A 124 -0.34 17.12 -13.82
C ASN A 124 0.93 16.94 -12.99
N LEU A 125 0.87 16.22 -11.86
CA LEU A 125 2.02 16.00 -10.99
C LEU A 125 3.06 15.10 -11.68
N GLU A 126 4.28 15.60 -11.84
CA GLU A 126 5.37 14.84 -12.48
C GLU A 126 6.16 13.99 -11.48
N GLY A 127 5.78 13.99 -10.20
CA GLY A 127 6.36 13.20 -9.10
C GLY A 127 6.28 13.97 -7.79
N GLY A 128 6.14 13.33 -6.65
CA GLY A 128 5.99 14.04 -5.39
C GLY A 128 5.40 13.22 -4.27
N LEU A 129 5.21 13.88 -3.13
CA LEU A 129 4.54 13.34 -1.96
C LEU A 129 3.35 14.21 -1.61
N ILE A 130 2.18 13.61 -1.41
CA ILE A 130 0.99 14.27 -0.89
C ILE A 130 0.61 13.58 0.42
N PHE A 131 0.54 14.38 1.49
CA PHE A 131 0.09 13.96 2.81
C PHE A 131 -1.28 14.59 3.05
N ALA A 132 -2.33 13.81 2.77
CA ALA A 132 -3.73 14.18 2.91
C ALA A 132 -4.27 13.76 4.28
N GLY A 133 -4.91 14.70 4.95
CA GLY A 133 -5.58 14.56 6.23
C GLY A 133 -6.90 13.77 6.17
N GLU A 134 -7.64 13.81 7.27
CA GLU A 134 -8.90 13.08 7.42
C GLU A 134 -10.02 13.75 6.61
N GLY A 135 -10.58 13.02 5.63
CA GLY A 135 -11.71 13.50 4.81
C GLY A 135 -11.29 14.31 3.59
N ASP A 136 -9.99 14.42 3.34
CA ASP A 136 -9.45 15.06 2.14
C ASP A 136 -9.74 14.25 0.88
N THR A 137 -9.78 14.92 -0.26
CA THR A 137 -9.91 14.30 -1.58
C THR A 137 -8.70 14.59 -2.45
N VAL A 138 -8.08 13.57 -3.03
CA VAL A 138 -6.95 13.70 -3.96
C VAL A 138 -7.30 13.05 -5.30
N ILE A 139 -7.05 13.78 -6.40
CA ILE A 139 -7.03 13.25 -7.76
C ILE A 139 -5.56 13.01 -8.13
N GLY A 140 -5.21 11.78 -8.49
CA GLY A 140 -3.87 11.31 -8.87
C GLY A 140 -3.36 11.88 -10.20
N SER A 141 -2.28 11.31 -10.74
CA SER A 141 -1.57 11.91 -11.87
C SER A 141 -1.85 11.22 -13.20
N ASP A 142 -2.15 12.01 -14.24
CA ASP A 142 -2.28 11.52 -15.62
C ASP A 142 -0.95 11.56 -16.39
N VAL A 143 0.15 11.86 -15.69
CA VAL A 143 1.46 11.98 -16.32
C VAL A 143 2.09 10.60 -16.43
N ALA A 144 1.92 9.93 -17.58
CA ALA A 144 2.41 8.58 -17.90
C ALA A 144 3.93 8.30 -17.74
N ARG A 145 4.72 9.29 -17.33
CA ARG A 145 6.15 9.18 -16.97
C ARG A 145 6.47 10.08 -15.79
N SER A 146 5.58 10.11 -14.81
CA SER A 146 5.87 10.71 -13.53
C SER A 146 7.10 10.02 -12.94
N GLY A 147 7.97 10.80 -12.30
CA GLY A 147 8.74 10.25 -11.19
C GLY A 147 7.76 9.79 -10.11
N PHE A 148 8.26 9.03 -9.14
CA PHE A 148 7.46 8.51 -8.03
C PHE A 148 6.40 9.49 -7.52
N VAL A 149 5.12 9.07 -7.54
CA VAL A 149 4.01 9.77 -6.89
C VAL A 149 3.60 8.94 -5.67
N GLY A 150 3.81 9.51 -4.49
CA GLY A 150 3.39 8.92 -3.22
C GLY A 150 2.25 9.71 -2.62
N ILE A 151 1.14 9.05 -2.32
CA ILE A 151 -0.01 9.67 -1.66
C ILE A 151 -0.23 8.94 -0.34
N SER A 152 -0.34 9.70 0.75
CA SER A 152 -0.79 9.18 2.03
C SER A 152 -2.10 9.85 2.38
N VAL A 153 -3.11 9.06 2.71
CA VAL A 153 -4.43 9.54 3.11
C VAL A 153 -4.79 8.95 4.47
N THR A 154 -5.50 9.70 5.31
CA THR A 154 -5.89 9.24 6.66
C THR A 154 -7.40 9.23 6.84
N GLY A 155 -7.92 8.35 7.68
CA GLY A 155 -9.33 8.29 8.06
C GLY A 155 -10.26 8.18 6.86
N ALA A 156 -11.33 8.97 6.83
CA ALA A 156 -12.34 8.93 5.76
C ALA A 156 -11.95 9.69 4.47
N GLY A 157 -10.65 9.81 4.17
CA GLY A 157 -10.19 10.48 2.95
C GLY A 157 -10.37 9.61 1.69
N GLU A 158 -10.38 10.27 0.55
CA GLU A 158 -10.64 9.69 -0.77
C GLU A 158 -9.48 9.99 -1.74
N VAL A 159 -9.01 8.97 -2.46
CA VAL A 159 -8.04 9.12 -3.54
C VAL A 159 -8.60 8.49 -4.81
N GLU A 160 -8.68 9.25 -5.88
CA GLU A 160 -8.95 8.77 -7.23
C GLU A 160 -7.64 8.90 -8.03
N GLY A 161 -6.90 7.80 -8.15
CA GLY A 161 -5.65 7.75 -8.89
C GLY A 161 -5.83 8.04 -10.39
N GLY A 162 -4.70 8.28 -11.05
CA GLY A 162 -4.67 8.82 -12.41
C GLY A 162 -4.45 7.76 -13.50
N THR A 163 -3.59 8.08 -14.46
CA THR A 163 -3.12 7.12 -15.48
C THR A 163 -1.63 6.76 -15.32
N SER A 164 -1.06 7.03 -14.14
CA SER A 164 0.36 6.88 -13.86
C SER A 164 0.57 5.92 -12.71
N ASP A 165 1.70 5.21 -12.72
CA ASP A 165 2.06 4.30 -11.63
C ASP A 165 2.25 5.06 -10.30
N GLU A 166 1.39 4.78 -9.33
CA GLU A 166 1.27 5.50 -8.07
C GLU A 166 1.47 4.58 -6.86
N VAL A 167 1.96 5.15 -5.76
CA VAL A 167 2.00 4.46 -4.47
C VAL A 167 1.09 5.19 -3.50
N ILE A 168 0.00 4.54 -3.11
CA ILE A 168 -1.03 5.12 -2.26
C ILE A 168 -1.09 4.34 -0.95
N VAL A 169 -0.94 5.04 0.17
CA VAL A 169 -1.02 4.46 1.52
C VAL A 169 -2.21 5.06 2.26
N ALA A 170 -3.22 4.22 2.51
CA ALA A 170 -4.38 4.53 3.32
C ALA A 170 -4.08 4.20 4.80
N PHE A 171 -4.33 5.14 5.70
CA PHE A 171 -4.15 4.95 7.14
C PHE A 171 -5.47 5.13 7.89
N GLY A 172 -5.75 4.23 8.83
CA GLY A 172 -6.97 4.32 9.62
C GLY A 172 -8.20 3.84 8.87
N SER A 173 -9.33 3.83 9.57
CA SER A 173 -10.59 3.34 9.02
C SER A 173 -11.34 4.40 8.21
N GLY A 174 -11.88 3.99 7.07
CA GLY A 174 -12.82 4.72 6.24
C GLY A 174 -12.25 5.22 4.92
N ALA A 175 -10.97 4.99 4.65
CA ALA A 175 -10.32 5.48 3.44
C ALA A 175 -10.87 4.76 2.21
N SER A 176 -11.01 5.49 1.10
CA SER A 176 -11.36 4.92 -0.21
C SER A 176 -10.31 5.34 -1.21
N VAL A 177 -9.52 4.41 -1.70
CA VAL A 177 -8.43 4.66 -2.63
C VAL A 177 -8.62 3.86 -3.92
N SER A 178 -8.36 4.52 -5.04
CA SER A 178 -8.31 3.94 -6.37
C SER A 178 -6.93 4.22 -6.98
N GLY A 179 -6.29 3.24 -7.61
CA GLY A 179 -5.06 3.44 -8.41
C GLY A 179 -5.34 4.07 -9.78
N GLY A 180 -6.43 3.65 -10.42
CA GLY A 180 -6.85 4.23 -11.70
C GLY A 180 -6.33 3.38 -12.86
N ASP A 181 -5.74 3.98 -13.89
CA ASP A 181 -4.96 3.23 -14.87
C ASP A 181 -3.46 3.31 -14.45
N GLY A 182 -2.67 2.26 -14.67
CA GLY A 182 -1.25 2.22 -14.28
C GLY A 182 -0.93 0.95 -13.51
N ASP A 183 0.36 0.69 -13.26
CA ASP A 183 0.76 -0.41 -12.37
C ASP A 183 0.96 0.15 -10.96
N ASP A 184 -0.09 0.14 -10.13
CA ASP A 184 -0.14 0.86 -8.87
C ASP A 184 0.26 0.01 -7.65
N SER A 185 0.55 0.67 -6.53
CA SER A 185 0.77 0.02 -5.24
C SER A 185 -0.12 0.64 -4.16
N LEU A 186 -1.15 -0.08 -3.74
CA LEU A 186 -2.13 0.35 -2.74
C LEU A 186 -1.87 -0.39 -1.42
N LEU A 187 -1.69 0.35 -0.34
CA LEU A 187 -1.40 -0.20 0.98
C LEU A 187 -2.40 0.34 1.99
N SER A 188 -3.16 -0.53 2.66
CA SER A 188 -3.96 -0.16 3.84
C SER A 188 -3.15 -0.41 5.11
N VAL A 189 -3.13 0.54 6.03
CA VAL A 189 -2.41 0.45 7.29
C VAL A 189 -3.39 0.73 8.42
N ASP A 190 -3.77 -0.35 9.13
CA ASP A 190 -4.67 -0.33 10.29
C ASP A 190 -6.05 0.26 9.98
N GLY A 191 -7.07 -0.58 9.86
CA GLY A 191 -8.45 -0.12 9.72
C GLY A 191 -9.08 -0.43 8.38
N ALA A 192 -10.41 -0.52 8.40
CA ALA A 192 -11.21 -0.82 7.20
C ALA A 192 -11.00 0.22 6.09
N ALA A 193 -10.56 -0.22 4.93
CA ALA A 193 -10.41 0.58 3.73
C ALA A 193 -11.16 -0.02 2.54
N ARG A 194 -11.33 0.80 1.50
CA ARG A 194 -11.74 0.36 0.17
C ARG A 194 -10.57 0.59 -0.78
N LEU A 195 -10.01 -0.50 -1.32
CA LEU A 195 -8.84 -0.50 -2.19
C LEU A 195 -9.28 -0.94 -3.59
N LEU A 196 -9.12 -0.08 -4.59
CA LEU A 196 -9.48 -0.35 -5.99
C LEU A 196 -8.22 -0.20 -6.86
N GLY A 197 -7.66 -1.29 -7.40
CA GLY A 197 -6.47 -1.19 -8.26
C GLY A 197 -6.80 -0.40 -9.53
N GLY A 198 -7.64 -0.99 -10.37
CA GLY A 198 -8.17 -0.34 -11.56
C GLY A 198 -7.73 -1.08 -12.82
N ALA A 199 -6.90 -0.47 -13.67
CA ALA A 199 -6.40 -1.10 -14.87
C ALA A 199 -4.87 -1.07 -14.93
N GLY A 200 -4.24 -2.23 -14.98
CA GLY A 200 -2.78 -2.42 -14.99
C GLY A 200 -2.39 -3.61 -14.11
N ASP A 201 -1.11 -3.89 -13.93
CA ASP A 201 -0.68 -4.98 -13.04
C ASP A 201 -0.43 -4.41 -11.63
N ASP A 202 -1.45 -4.43 -10.77
CA ASP A 202 -1.45 -3.74 -9.48
C ASP A 202 -0.88 -4.60 -8.33
N PHE A 203 -0.34 -3.90 -7.31
CA PHE A 203 -0.01 -4.47 -6.01
C PHE A 203 -0.93 -3.89 -4.94
N ILE A 204 -1.69 -4.75 -4.26
CA ILE A 204 -2.59 -4.33 -3.18
C ILE A 204 -2.23 -5.09 -1.93
N ASP A 205 -1.94 -4.39 -0.84
CA ASP A 205 -1.74 -4.95 0.50
C ASP A 205 -2.84 -4.40 1.41
N ALA A 206 -3.78 -5.28 1.78
CA ALA A 206 -4.94 -4.90 2.59
C ALA A 206 -4.62 -4.72 4.07
N ASN A 207 -3.42 -5.11 4.52
CA ASN A 207 -3.02 -5.02 5.91
C ASN A 207 -1.51 -4.80 6.07
N ALA A 208 -1.03 -3.74 5.44
CA ALA A 208 0.37 -3.39 5.37
C ALA A 208 0.90 -3.03 6.76
N ILE A 209 1.68 -3.94 7.34
CA ILE A 209 2.42 -3.65 8.57
C ILE A 209 3.80 -3.07 8.22
N PRO A 210 4.20 -1.91 8.79
CA PRO A 210 5.51 -1.29 8.55
C PRO A 210 6.74 -2.20 8.69
N LEU A 211 6.62 -3.25 9.52
CA LEU A 211 7.72 -4.15 9.81
C LEU A 211 7.97 -5.18 8.69
N GLU A 212 6.95 -5.54 7.91
CA GLU A 212 7.04 -6.41 6.73
C GLU A 212 8.11 -5.93 5.74
N TYR A 213 7.99 -4.65 5.39
CA TYR A 213 8.85 -3.99 4.43
C TYR A 213 10.23 -3.64 4.99
N SER A 214 10.46 -3.84 6.30
CA SER A 214 11.75 -3.62 6.95
C SER A 214 12.70 -4.83 6.92
N GLY A 215 12.25 -5.95 6.33
CA GLY A 215 13.00 -7.21 6.25
C GLY A 215 12.97 -8.03 7.56
N HIS A 216 12.04 -7.70 8.47
CA HIS A 216 11.78 -8.43 9.70
C HIS A 216 10.58 -9.38 9.50
N TRP A 217 10.89 -10.64 9.20
CA TRP A 217 9.93 -11.71 8.87
C TRP A 217 9.32 -12.42 10.09
N ASP A 218 9.05 -11.72 11.19
CA ASP A 218 8.36 -12.29 12.36
C ASP A 218 6.93 -11.74 12.35
N GLN A 219 6.10 -12.30 11.46
CA GLN A 219 4.82 -11.73 11.02
C GLN A 219 3.59 -12.49 11.53
N SER A 220 3.75 -13.43 12.44
CA SER A 220 2.62 -14.08 13.10
C SER A 220 1.86 -13.08 13.97
N GLY A 221 0.75 -12.56 13.46
CA GLY A 221 -0.08 -11.53 14.09
C GLY A 221 -0.47 -10.34 13.20
N ALA A 222 -0.34 -10.46 11.87
CA ALA A 222 -0.61 -9.39 10.93
C ALA A 222 -2.05 -9.30 10.43
N ALA A 223 -2.99 -10.16 10.87
CA ALA A 223 -4.41 -9.91 10.64
C ALA A 223 -4.90 -8.76 11.53
N ASP A 224 -5.79 -7.94 11.00
CA ASP A 224 -6.46 -6.89 11.75
C ASP A 224 -7.93 -7.26 11.99
N GLY A 225 -8.59 -6.45 12.82
CA GLY A 225 -9.98 -6.71 13.23
C GLY A 225 -10.98 -5.95 12.38
N TYR A 226 -10.56 -5.48 11.22
CA TYR A 226 -11.33 -4.62 10.34
C TYR A 226 -11.74 -5.37 9.07
N LEU A 227 -12.52 -4.72 8.22
CA LEU A 227 -13.06 -5.33 7.02
C LEU A 227 -12.71 -4.43 5.87
N ASP A 228 -11.95 -4.97 4.95
CA ASP A 228 -11.53 -4.31 3.75
C ASP A 228 -12.39 -4.75 2.55
N ILE A 229 -12.57 -3.82 1.62
CA ILE A 229 -13.18 -4.10 0.33
C ILE A 229 -12.11 -3.90 -0.73
N VAL A 230 -11.65 -4.99 -1.30
CA VAL A 230 -10.61 -5.02 -2.32
C VAL A 230 -11.24 -5.33 -3.69
N ASP A 231 -10.88 -4.55 -4.70
CA ASP A 231 -11.21 -4.76 -6.10
C ASP A 231 -9.93 -4.54 -6.90
N ALA A 232 -9.27 -5.61 -7.38
CA ALA A 232 -7.97 -5.50 -8.03
C ALA A 232 -8.10 -4.91 -9.43
N GLY A 233 -9.00 -5.46 -10.26
CA GLY A 233 -9.48 -4.80 -11.48
C GLY A 233 -9.06 -5.54 -12.75
N ASP A 234 -8.72 -4.82 -13.82
CA ASP A 234 -8.21 -5.43 -15.05
C ASP A 234 -6.67 -5.49 -14.96
N GLY A 235 -6.05 -6.66 -14.97
CA GLY A 235 -4.64 -6.76 -14.60
C GLY A 235 -4.15 -8.15 -14.32
N ASN A 236 -2.84 -8.37 -14.16
CA ASN A 236 -2.35 -9.53 -13.42
C ASN A 236 -1.90 -9.04 -12.05
N ASP A 237 -2.86 -9.00 -11.13
CA ASP A 237 -2.70 -8.29 -9.88
C ASP A 237 -2.08 -9.19 -8.81
N ARG A 238 -1.48 -8.54 -7.82
CA ARG A 238 -1.02 -9.18 -6.58
C ARG A 238 -1.70 -8.56 -5.39
N VAL A 239 -2.60 -9.31 -4.78
CA VAL A 239 -3.30 -8.95 -3.54
C VAL A 239 -2.67 -9.68 -2.36
N GLU A 240 -2.22 -8.96 -1.34
CA GLU A 240 -1.61 -9.53 -0.14
C GLU A 240 -2.38 -9.16 1.13
N ASP A 241 -2.19 -10.02 2.12
CA ASP A 241 -2.63 -9.85 3.51
C ASP A 241 -4.11 -9.49 3.71
N VAL A 242 -4.99 -9.96 2.81
CA VAL A 242 -6.44 -9.95 3.04
C VAL A 242 -6.80 -10.94 4.13
N ASP A 243 -7.70 -10.56 5.04
CA ASP A 243 -7.94 -11.32 6.26
C ASP A 243 -9.43 -11.56 6.58
N ASN A 244 -9.71 -11.86 7.85
CA ASN A 244 -11.01 -12.33 8.31
C ASN A 244 -12.12 -11.30 8.06
N GLY A 245 -13.01 -11.61 7.12
CA GLY A 245 -14.20 -10.81 6.84
C GLY A 245 -14.07 -9.92 5.60
N ASP A 246 -12.87 -9.80 5.05
CA ASP A 246 -12.60 -9.05 3.82
C ASP A 246 -13.40 -9.58 2.63
N ILE A 247 -13.71 -8.65 1.72
CA ILE A 247 -14.40 -8.93 0.47
C ILE A 247 -13.46 -8.55 -0.68
N VAL A 248 -13.10 -9.54 -1.48
CA VAL A 248 -12.10 -9.43 -2.54
C VAL A 248 -12.73 -9.73 -3.89
N THR A 249 -12.51 -8.84 -4.84
CA THR A 249 -12.80 -9.00 -6.26
C THR A 249 -11.45 -8.93 -6.97
N LEU A 250 -11.07 -9.95 -7.72
CA LEU A 250 -9.78 -9.99 -8.41
C LEU A 250 -9.91 -9.37 -9.81
N GLY A 251 -11.07 -9.51 -10.45
CA GLY A 251 -11.32 -8.93 -11.76
C GLY A 251 -10.79 -9.82 -12.89
N ALA A 252 -10.04 -9.25 -13.82
CA ALA A 252 -9.65 -9.91 -15.05
C ALA A 252 -8.13 -10.02 -15.22
N GLY A 253 -7.60 -11.23 -15.14
CA GLY A 253 -6.25 -11.62 -15.55
C GLY A 253 -5.65 -12.66 -14.59
N ASP A 254 -4.35 -12.95 -14.71
CA ASP A 254 -3.72 -14.06 -13.99
C ASP A 254 -3.31 -13.67 -12.55
N ASP A 255 -4.30 -13.50 -11.67
CA ASP A 255 -4.11 -12.89 -10.35
C ASP A 255 -3.41 -13.79 -9.32
N LEU A 256 -2.81 -13.15 -8.33
CA LEU A 256 -2.21 -13.78 -7.16
C LEU A 256 -2.75 -13.15 -5.89
N VAL A 257 -3.37 -13.95 -5.03
CA VAL A 257 -3.79 -13.52 -3.71
C VAL A 257 -3.13 -14.33 -2.59
N THR A 258 -2.61 -13.65 -1.57
CA THR A 258 -2.27 -14.22 -0.27
C THR A 258 -3.24 -13.71 0.79
N ALA A 259 -3.78 -14.61 1.59
CA ALA A 259 -4.73 -14.30 2.64
C ALA A 259 -4.26 -14.80 4.00
N ILE A 260 -4.78 -14.23 5.08
CA ILE A 260 -4.54 -14.66 6.45
C ILE A 260 -5.87 -15.06 7.07
N TYR A 261 -5.89 -16.16 7.80
CA TYR A 261 -6.98 -16.48 8.72
C TYR A 261 -6.42 -16.54 10.12
N ASP A 262 -6.80 -15.60 10.99
CA ASP A 262 -6.53 -15.66 12.43
C ASP A 262 -7.80 -16.09 13.18
N HIS A 263 -7.67 -17.20 13.91
CA HIS A 263 -8.74 -17.69 14.78
C HIS A 263 -9.22 -16.66 15.83
N SER A 264 -8.38 -15.68 16.18
CA SER A 264 -8.72 -14.58 17.09
C SER A 264 -9.83 -13.67 16.54
N PHE A 265 -10.02 -13.63 15.22
CA PHE A 265 -11.02 -12.81 14.52
C PHE A 265 -12.10 -13.64 13.82
N ALA A 266 -12.31 -14.89 14.24
CA ALA A 266 -13.26 -15.81 13.63
C ALA A 266 -14.72 -15.29 13.60
N GLU A 267 -15.08 -14.30 14.41
CA GLU A 267 -16.38 -13.64 14.39
C GLU A 267 -16.64 -12.78 13.16
N LEU A 268 -15.59 -12.30 12.48
CA LEU A 268 -15.71 -11.52 11.25
C LEU A 268 -16.10 -12.42 10.06
N GLY A 269 -15.74 -13.71 10.16
CA GLY A 269 -16.04 -14.72 9.15
C GLY A 269 -14.82 -15.07 8.29
N PRO A 270 -15.04 -15.78 7.18
CA PRO A 270 -13.97 -16.06 6.23
C PRO A 270 -13.67 -14.84 5.36
N VAL A 271 -12.53 -14.90 4.64
CA VAL A 271 -12.31 -14.06 3.45
C VAL A 271 -13.33 -14.46 2.38
N ILE A 272 -13.92 -13.49 1.68
CA ILE A 272 -14.91 -13.71 0.63
C ILE A 272 -14.35 -13.24 -0.72
N PHE A 273 -14.16 -14.17 -1.65
CA PHE A 273 -13.81 -13.88 -3.04
C PHE A 273 -15.06 -13.86 -3.90
N THR A 274 -15.27 -12.81 -4.69
CA THR A 274 -16.53 -12.63 -5.44
C THR A 274 -16.49 -13.13 -6.89
N ASP A 275 -15.29 -13.29 -7.46
CA ASP A 275 -15.10 -13.63 -8.87
C ASP A 275 -13.86 -14.51 -9.17
N PHE A 276 -13.34 -15.22 -8.17
CA PHE A 276 -12.19 -16.11 -8.34
C PHE A 276 -12.39 -17.12 -9.48
N THR A 277 -11.42 -17.17 -10.39
CA THR A 277 -11.42 -18.00 -11.61
C THR A 277 -10.38 -19.14 -11.50
N PRO A 278 -10.81 -20.39 -11.25
CA PRO A 278 -9.91 -21.53 -11.17
C PRO A 278 -9.12 -21.77 -12.47
N GLY A 279 -7.83 -22.03 -12.33
CA GLY A 279 -6.88 -22.20 -13.43
C GLY A 279 -6.33 -20.89 -14.03
N GLU A 280 -6.85 -19.74 -13.63
CA GLU A 280 -6.36 -18.39 -13.94
C GLU A 280 -5.72 -17.82 -12.67
N ASP A 281 -6.53 -17.62 -11.63
CA ASP A 281 -6.12 -17.04 -10.35
C ASP A 281 -5.39 -18.04 -9.46
N ARG A 282 -4.57 -17.51 -8.55
CA ARG A 282 -3.85 -18.29 -7.55
C ARG A 282 -4.11 -17.73 -6.17
N PHE A 283 -4.62 -18.57 -5.29
CA PHE A 283 -4.83 -18.23 -3.89
C PHE A 283 -3.87 -18.98 -2.99
N PHE A 284 -3.28 -18.27 -2.04
CA PHE A 284 -2.51 -18.79 -0.92
C PHE A 284 -3.16 -18.28 0.36
N MET A 285 -3.24 -19.11 1.40
CA MET A 285 -3.74 -18.66 2.70
C MET A 285 -2.85 -19.16 3.80
N ASP A 286 -2.43 -18.26 4.69
CA ASP A 286 -1.79 -18.56 5.95
C ASP A 286 -2.87 -18.70 7.04
N VAL A 287 -2.84 -19.82 7.76
CA VAL A 287 -3.88 -20.19 8.73
C VAL A 287 -3.27 -20.22 10.12
N GLU A 288 -3.52 -19.18 10.89
CA GLU A 288 -2.99 -19.01 12.22
C GLU A 288 -3.91 -19.60 13.31
N ASN A 289 -3.30 -20.11 14.37
CA ASN A 289 -3.95 -20.52 15.62
C ASN A 289 -5.06 -21.59 15.52
N LEU A 290 -5.35 -22.12 14.33
CA LEU A 290 -6.35 -23.18 14.14
C LEU A 290 -5.81 -24.58 14.45
N ILE A 291 -4.51 -24.83 14.23
CA ILE A 291 -3.91 -26.13 14.51
C ILE A 291 -3.20 -26.09 15.86
N PRO A 292 -3.61 -26.93 16.82
CA PRO A 292 -2.96 -26.98 18.12
C PRO A 292 -1.47 -27.28 17.97
N ASN A 293 -0.62 -26.51 18.66
CA ASN A 293 0.84 -26.73 18.72
C ASN A 293 1.24 -28.17 19.09
N SER A 294 0.35 -28.95 19.71
CA SER A 294 0.58 -30.36 20.01
C SER A 294 0.59 -31.29 18.79
N VAL A 295 0.05 -30.85 17.64
CA VAL A 295 0.02 -31.61 16.39
C VAL A 295 1.25 -31.33 15.53
N LEU A 296 1.89 -30.17 15.73
CA LEU A 296 3.07 -29.76 14.99
C LEU A 296 4.30 -30.50 15.53
N PRO A 297 5.09 -31.17 14.66
CA PRO A 297 6.35 -31.77 15.08
C PRO A 297 7.28 -30.68 15.61
N SER A 298 8.06 -30.98 16.65
CA SER A 298 9.10 -30.06 17.12
C SER A 298 10.07 -29.77 15.97
N VAL A 299 10.14 -28.52 15.53
CA VAL A 299 11.02 -28.11 14.43
C VAL A 299 12.48 -28.24 14.89
N PRO A 300 13.31 -29.12 14.30
CA PRO A 300 14.73 -29.15 14.57
C PRO A 300 15.38 -27.85 14.08
N ASP A 301 16.44 -27.42 14.76
CA ASP A 301 17.25 -26.24 14.41
C ASP A 301 17.70 -26.31 12.93
N TYR A 302 17.36 -25.28 12.14
CA TYR A 302 17.22 -25.33 10.68
C TYR A 302 18.55 -25.33 9.89
N ASP A 303 19.69 -25.28 10.58
CA ASP A 303 21.00 -25.01 9.96
C ASP A 303 21.52 -26.09 9.00
N THR A 304 20.82 -27.22 8.78
CA THR A 304 21.40 -28.37 8.03
C THR A 304 20.52 -29.15 7.04
N TYR A 305 19.24 -28.83 6.83
CA TYR A 305 18.38 -29.69 5.99
C TYR A 305 17.87 -29.01 4.71
N SER A 306 18.20 -29.60 3.57
CA SER A 306 17.61 -29.28 2.25
C SER A 306 16.33 -30.07 1.96
N ASP A 307 16.02 -31.08 2.77
CA ASP A 307 14.88 -31.98 2.60
C ASP A 307 14.05 -32.03 3.89
N ALA A 308 12.72 -31.96 3.78
CA ALA A 308 11.82 -32.16 4.91
C ALA A 308 12.04 -33.56 5.50
N PRO A 309 12.27 -33.70 6.83
CA PRO A 309 12.49 -34.99 7.45
C PRO A 309 11.31 -35.95 7.19
N GLU A 310 11.59 -37.22 6.92
CA GLU A 310 10.55 -38.24 6.66
C GLU A 310 9.51 -38.31 7.80
N GLU A 311 9.92 -37.98 9.03
CA GLU A 311 9.06 -37.91 10.22
C GLU A 311 7.99 -36.81 10.19
N TRP A 312 8.09 -35.84 9.27
CA TRP A 312 7.09 -34.76 9.08
C TRP A 312 5.95 -35.18 8.16
N THR A 313 6.16 -36.21 7.34
CA THR A 313 5.17 -36.68 6.35
C THR A 313 3.85 -37.08 7.01
N ALA A 314 3.90 -37.77 8.16
CA ALA A 314 2.69 -38.26 8.82
C ALA A 314 1.88 -37.13 9.51
N PRO A 315 2.49 -36.22 10.30
CA PRO A 315 1.80 -35.02 10.80
C PRO A 315 1.24 -34.14 9.68
N LEU A 316 2.01 -33.94 8.60
CA LEU A 316 1.58 -33.20 7.42
C LEU A 316 0.37 -33.85 6.75
N ASN A 317 0.38 -35.17 6.54
CA ASN A 317 -0.78 -35.86 5.98
C ASN A 317 -2.01 -35.77 6.90
N ALA A 318 -1.83 -35.83 8.23
CA ALA A 318 -2.94 -35.67 9.16
C ALA A 318 -3.53 -34.24 9.13
N LEU A 319 -2.70 -33.24 8.85
CA LEU A 319 -3.10 -31.86 8.65
C LEU A 319 -3.78 -31.64 7.29
N LEU A 320 -3.27 -32.26 6.22
CA LEU A 320 -3.93 -32.32 4.92
C LEU A 320 -5.36 -32.84 5.03
N ASP A 321 -5.56 -33.87 5.87
CA ASP A 321 -6.88 -34.46 6.10
C ASP A 321 -7.85 -33.49 6.80
N THR A 322 -7.39 -32.37 7.39
CA THR A 322 -8.25 -31.33 7.98
C THR A 322 -8.64 -30.24 7.00
N VAL A 323 -7.96 -30.14 5.85
CA VAL A 323 -8.30 -29.19 4.79
C VAL A 323 -9.32 -29.83 3.87
N THR A 324 -10.52 -29.28 3.82
CA THR A 324 -11.60 -29.79 2.95
C THR A 324 -12.21 -28.67 2.16
N ALA A 325 -12.46 -28.88 0.87
CA ALA A 325 -13.40 -28.08 0.12
C ALA A 325 -14.76 -28.78 0.08
N ASP A 326 -15.86 -28.04 0.08
CA ASP A 326 -17.20 -28.63 -0.11
C ASP A 326 -17.47 -29.07 -1.56
N GLY A 327 -16.52 -28.81 -2.45
CA GLY A 327 -16.55 -29.16 -3.87
C GLY A 327 -17.05 -28.03 -4.76
N ASP A 328 -17.60 -26.97 -4.18
CA ASP A 328 -18.21 -25.89 -4.93
C ASP A 328 -17.52 -24.55 -4.64
N SER A 329 -17.53 -24.08 -3.39
CA SER A 329 -17.30 -22.65 -3.09
C SER A 329 -16.67 -22.34 -1.74
N HIS A 330 -16.37 -23.35 -0.91
CA HIS A 330 -15.88 -23.10 0.44
C HIS A 330 -14.65 -23.93 0.79
N VAL A 331 -13.70 -23.31 1.49
CA VAL A 331 -12.53 -23.98 2.06
C VAL A 331 -12.67 -24.00 3.58
N PHE A 332 -12.49 -25.20 4.15
CA PHE A 332 -12.53 -25.43 5.58
C PHE A 332 -11.19 -25.96 6.09
N VAL A 333 -10.81 -25.53 7.29
CA VAL A 333 -9.70 -26.10 8.07
C VAL A 333 -10.23 -26.53 9.43
N ASP A 334 -10.16 -27.83 9.74
CA ASP A 334 -10.74 -28.42 10.95
C ASP A 334 -12.23 -28.06 11.15
N ASN A 335 -13.01 -28.12 10.07
CA ASN A 335 -14.42 -27.71 9.99
C ASN A 335 -14.69 -26.20 10.24
N THR A 336 -13.65 -25.38 10.32
CA THR A 336 -13.78 -23.92 10.35
C THR A 336 -13.77 -23.39 8.92
N LEU A 337 -14.77 -22.60 8.55
CA LEU A 337 -14.82 -21.94 7.24
C LEU A 337 -13.79 -20.81 7.21
N VAL A 338 -12.80 -20.90 6.34
CA VAL A 338 -11.70 -19.92 6.27
C VAL A 338 -11.74 -19.04 5.02
N ALA A 339 -12.27 -19.57 3.91
CA ALA A 339 -12.47 -18.82 2.67
C ALA A 339 -13.79 -19.24 1.99
N SER A 340 -14.45 -18.28 1.35
CA SER A 340 -15.63 -18.46 0.51
C SER A 340 -15.38 -17.87 -0.88
N PHE A 341 -15.85 -18.54 -1.92
CA PHE A 341 -15.65 -18.20 -3.32
C PHE A 341 -17.02 -18.16 -3.99
N GLU A 342 -17.59 -16.97 -4.14
CA GLU A 342 -18.93 -16.79 -4.68
C GLU A 342 -18.95 -17.02 -6.19
N GLY A 343 -19.97 -17.72 -6.68
CA GLY A 343 -20.16 -17.93 -8.13
C GLY A 343 -19.16 -18.89 -8.78
N THR A 344 -18.08 -19.24 -8.11
CA THR A 344 -17.10 -20.24 -8.53
C THR A 344 -17.61 -21.65 -8.26
N ALA A 345 -17.27 -22.59 -9.14
CA ALA A 345 -17.50 -24.02 -8.96
C ALA A 345 -16.21 -24.79 -9.23
N ASP A 346 -16.14 -26.04 -8.74
CA ASP A 346 -15.04 -26.97 -9.01
C ASP A 346 -13.67 -26.52 -8.46
N ILE A 347 -13.65 -25.81 -7.32
CA ILE A 347 -12.40 -25.44 -6.64
C ILE A 347 -11.71 -26.71 -6.11
N SER A 348 -10.47 -26.94 -6.57
CA SER A 348 -9.64 -28.05 -6.11
C SER A 348 -8.45 -27.52 -5.30
N PRO A 349 -8.48 -27.56 -3.96
CA PRO A 349 -7.32 -27.22 -3.16
C PRO A 349 -6.13 -28.15 -3.45
N GLU A 350 -5.01 -27.57 -3.81
CA GLU A 350 -3.68 -28.17 -3.72
C GLU A 350 -2.94 -27.59 -2.51
N LEU A 351 -2.86 -28.31 -1.39
CA LEU A 351 -2.12 -27.80 -0.24
C LEU A 351 -0.60 -27.81 -0.50
N TYR A 352 0.08 -26.70 -0.20
CA TYR A 352 1.55 -26.62 -0.23
C TYR A 352 2.08 -26.07 1.09
N LEU A 353 2.64 -26.94 1.94
CA LEU A 353 3.35 -26.44 3.10
C LEU A 353 4.60 -25.67 2.70
N ARG A 354 4.63 -24.40 3.09
CA ARG A 354 5.85 -23.58 3.14
C ARG A 354 6.31 -23.51 4.59
N PHE A 355 7.59 -23.78 4.81
CA PHE A 355 8.26 -23.55 6.09
C PHE A 355 9.17 -22.35 5.92
N ASP A 356 8.96 -21.29 6.71
CA ASP A 356 9.84 -20.14 6.65
C ASP A 356 11.15 -20.37 7.41
N ARG A 357 12.17 -19.65 6.95
CA ARG A 357 13.59 -19.90 7.21
C ARG A 357 13.99 -19.77 8.69
N TYR A 358 13.14 -19.22 9.55
CA TYR A 358 13.45 -18.89 10.94
C TYR A 358 12.91 -19.89 11.97
N GLY A 359 12.27 -20.98 11.55
CA GLY A 359 11.92 -22.10 12.44
C GLY A 359 10.77 -21.82 13.41
N ALA A 360 10.13 -20.64 13.33
CA ALA A 360 8.77 -20.44 13.81
C ALA A 360 7.79 -20.99 12.76
N TYR A 361 6.71 -21.63 13.23
CA TYR A 361 5.60 -22.02 12.35
C TYR A 361 4.81 -20.75 12.06
N ASP A 362 4.94 -20.21 10.85
CA ASP A 362 4.18 -19.00 10.44
C ASP A 362 2.89 -19.32 9.69
N GLY A 363 2.58 -20.59 9.44
CA GLY A 363 1.30 -20.97 8.84
C GLY A 363 1.37 -22.18 7.93
N ILE A 364 0.27 -22.41 7.22
CA ILE A 364 0.11 -23.47 6.23
C ILE A 364 -0.43 -22.80 4.98
N ARG A 365 0.40 -22.64 3.95
CA ARG A 365 -0.07 -22.14 2.66
C ARG A 365 -0.91 -23.17 1.92
N MET A 366 -2.15 -22.83 1.63
CA MET A 366 -3.02 -23.63 0.77
C MET A 366 -3.00 -23.02 -0.62
N ARG A 367 -2.56 -23.74 -1.66
CA ARG A 367 -2.75 -23.27 -3.03
C ARG A 367 -4.08 -23.76 -3.56
N LEU A 368 -4.89 -22.92 -4.16
CA LEU A 368 -6.00 -23.39 -5.00
C LEU A 368 -5.53 -23.38 -6.46
N VAL A 369 -5.89 -24.42 -7.22
CA VAL A 369 -5.60 -24.53 -8.67
C VAL A 369 -6.89 -24.76 -9.43
#